data_AF-A0A1P8VJT6-F1
#
_entry.id   AF-A0A1P8VJT6-F1
#
_cell.length_a   1.000
_cell.length_b   1.000
_cell.length_c   1.000
_cell.angle_alpha   90.00
_cell.angle_beta   90.00
_cell.angle_gamma   90.00
#
_symmetry.space_group_name_H-M   'P 1'
#
loop_
_entity.id
_entity.type
_entity.pdbx_description
1 polymer ?
#
loop_
_entity_poly.entity_id
_entity_poly.type
_entity_poly.pdbx_seq_one_letter_code
_entity_poly.pdbx_strand_id
1 'polypeptide(L)'
;KVTKFMLRNLMGESLGTMSLRDLKQLEGRLEKGINKIRTKKNELLFAEIEYMQKREMELQNDNMYLRSKIAENDRAQQQMNMLPPTTEYEVMGPYDSRNFLQVNLMQSNQQHELGHL
;
A
#
# COMPACT_ATOMS: atom_id res chain seq x y z
N LYS A 1 -27.72 7.76 35.89
CA LYS A 1 -27.06 7.35 37.16
C LYS A 1 -26.65 5.87 37.13
N VAL A 2 -27.56 4.93 36.82
CA VAL A 2 -27.29 3.48 36.76
C VAL A 2 -26.24 3.08 35.71
N THR A 3 -26.30 3.62 34.49
CA THR A 3 -25.34 3.29 33.42
C THR A 3 -23.90 3.68 33.75
N LYS A 4 -23.71 4.84 34.40
CA LYS A 4 -22.38 5.30 34.84
C LYS A 4 -21.79 4.40 35.93
N PHE A 5 -22.63 3.91 36.85
CA PHE A 5 -22.21 2.94 37.87
C PHE A 5 -21.84 1.59 37.25
N MET A 6 -22.61 1.11 36.28
CA MET A 6 -22.30 -0.13 35.57
C MET A 6 -20.99 -0.06 34.78
N LEU A 7 -20.70 1.07 34.13
CA LEU A 7 -19.43 1.28 33.42
C LEU A 7 -18.23 1.24 34.37
N ARG A 8 -18.35 1.83 35.56
CA ARG A 8 -17.31 1.75 36.60
C ARG A 8 -17.02 0.31 37.00
N ASN A 9 -18.05 -0.51 37.21
CA ASN A 9 -17.86 -1.92 37.54
C ASN A 9 -17.20 -2.69 36.38
N LEU A 10 -17.56 -2.38 35.12
CA LEU A 10 -16.88 -2.95 33.95
C LEU A 10 -15.40 -2.55 33.87
N MET A 11 -15.03 -1.40 34.44
CA MET A 11 -13.64 -0.94 34.55
C MET A 11 -12.95 -1.43 35.84
N GLY A 12 -13.61 -2.28 36.64
CA GLY A 12 -13.05 -2.81 37.88
C GLY A 12 -13.15 -1.89 39.09
N GLU A 13 -13.94 -0.82 39.01
CA GLU A 13 -14.19 0.10 40.12
C GLU A 13 -15.40 -0.34 40.97
N SER A 14 -15.49 0.13 42.23
CA SER A 14 -16.65 -0.08 43.12
C SER A 14 -17.05 -1.55 43.37
N LEU A 15 -16.10 -2.48 43.22
CA LEU A 15 -16.37 -3.92 43.34
C LEU A 15 -16.63 -4.38 44.78
N GLY A 16 -16.12 -3.66 45.78
CA GLY A 16 -16.21 -4.05 47.20
C GLY A 16 -17.64 -4.12 47.76
N THR A 17 -18.62 -3.52 47.08
CA THR A 17 -20.04 -3.56 47.47
C THR A 17 -20.84 -4.60 46.67
N MET A 18 -20.21 -5.34 45.76
CA MET A 18 -20.89 -6.33 44.92
C MET A 18 -20.97 -7.69 45.63
N SER A 19 -22.06 -8.42 45.41
CA SER A 19 -22.15 -9.80 45.87
C SER A 19 -21.24 -10.71 45.04
N LEU A 20 -20.88 -11.88 45.59
CA LEU A 20 -20.11 -12.90 44.85
C LEU A 20 -20.83 -13.32 43.54
N ARG A 21 -22.16 -13.34 43.55
CA ARG A 21 -22.97 -13.66 42.37
C ARG A 21 -22.81 -12.60 41.29
N ASP A 22 -22.87 -11.32 41.66
CA ASP A 22 -22.75 -10.21 40.72
C ASP A 22 -21.32 -10.10 40.17
N LEU A 23 -20.31 -10.39 40.98
CA LEU A 23 -18.90 -10.46 40.55
C LEU A 23 -18.70 -11.56 39.50
N LYS A 24 -19.22 -12.78 39.74
CA LYS A 24 -19.17 -13.87 38.75
C LYS A 24 -19.89 -13.50 37.44
N GLN A 25 -21.01 -12.80 37.53
CA GLN A 25 -21.73 -12.33 36.35
C GLN A 25 -20.92 -11.28 35.58
N LEU A 26 -20.30 -10.34 36.30
CA LEU A 26 -19.44 -9.31 35.71
C LEU A 26 -18.24 -9.92 34.99
N GLU A 27 -17.53 -10.84 35.64
CA GLU A 27 -16.42 -11.60 35.05
C GLU A 27 -16.85 -12.32 33.77
N GLY A 28 -17.96 -13.06 33.80
CA GLY A 28 -18.47 -13.75 32.62
C GLY A 28 -18.89 -12.81 31.47
N ARG A 29 -19.32 -11.58 31.78
CA ARG A 29 -19.60 -10.56 30.76
C ARG A 29 -18.32 -10.00 30.14
N LEU A 30 -17.31 -9.75 30.96
CA LEU A 30 -16.00 -9.26 30.51
C LEU A 30 -15.31 -10.30 29.63
N GLU A 31 -15.28 -11.55 30.06
CA GLU A 31 -14.70 -12.66 29.29
C GLU A 31 -15.33 -12.79 27.90
N LYS A 32 -16.68 -12.76 27.83
CA LYS A 32 -17.40 -12.77 26.55
C LYS A 32 -17.09 -11.54 25.70
N GLY A 33 -16.99 -10.36 26.31
CA GLY A 33 -16.64 -9.13 25.60
C GLY A 33 -15.24 -9.15 25.00
N ILE A 34 -14.25 -9.58 25.79
CA ILE A 34 -12.86 -9.71 25.38
C ILE A 34 -12.74 -10.73 24.24
N ASN A 35 -13.39 -11.88 24.36
CA ASN A 35 -13.38 -12.89 23.30
C ASN A 35 -14.00 -12.36 22.00
N LYS A 36 -15.11 -11.62 22.05
CA LYS A 36 -15.69 -10.98 20.86
C LYS A 36 -14.74 -9.96 20.21
N ILE A 37 -14.08 -9.12 21.02
CA ILE A 37 -13.10 -8.13 20.53
C ILE A 37 -11.93 -8.84 19.87
N ARG A 38 -11.39 -9.89 20.50
CA ARG A 38 -10.27 -10.68 19.98
C ARG A 38 -10.65 -11.35 18.65
N THR A 39 -11.79 -12.02 18.58
CA THR A 39 -12.28 -12.63 17.35
C THR A 39 -12.40 -11.59 16.25
N LYS A 40 -13.03 -10.44 16.52
CA LYS A 40 -13.21 -9.40 15.50
C LYS A 40 -11.88 -8.81 15.03
N LYS A 41 -10.93 -8.60 15.93
CA LYS A 41 -9.58 -8.14 15.59
C LYS A 41 -8.88 -9.14 14.69
N ASN A 42 -8.98 -10.44 14.98
CA ASN A 42 -8.37 -11.48 14.17
C ASN A 42 -9.01 -11.56 12.78
N GLU A 43 -10.35 -11.51 12.68
CA GLU A 43 -11.05 -11.47 11.40
C GLU A 43 -10.56 -10.32 10.51
N LEU A 44 -10.47 -9.11 11.07
CA LEU A 44 -10.00 -7.94 10.32
C LEU A 44 -8.53 -8.07 9.92
N LEU A 45 -7.69 -8.60 10.81
CA LEU A 45 -6.28 -8.81 10.52
C LEU A 45 -6.08 -9.83 9.38
N PHE A 46 -6.85 -10.92 9.37
CA PHE A 46 -6.78 -11.91 8.29
C PHE A 46 -7.27 -11.33 6.96
N ALA A 47 -8.36 -10.57 6.97
CA ALA A 47 -8.85 -9.89 5.77
C ALA A 47 -7.82 -8.89 5.20
N GLU A 48 -7.12 -8.15 6.08
CA GLU A 48 -6.07 -7.22 5.67
C GLU A 48 -4.85 -7.96 5.07
N ILE A 49 -4.44 -9.07 5.69
CA ILE A 49 -3.34 -9.91 5.17
C ILE A 49 -3.69 -10.44 3.77
N GLU A 50 -4.89 -11.00 3.58
CA GLU A 50 -5.34 -11.50 2.28
C GLU A 50 -5.38 -10.39 1.22
N TYR A 51 -5.89 -9.21 1.57
CA TYR A 51 -5.91 -8.06 0.67
C TYR A 51 -4.50 -7.66 0.24
N MET A 52 -3.56 -7.57 1.20
CA MET A 52 -2.18 -7.19 0.91
C MET A 52 -1.45 -8.23 0.05
N GLN A 53 -1.65 -9.52 0.30
CA GLN A 53 -1.09 -10.60 -0.53
C GLN A 53 -1.62 -10.56 -1.96
N LYS A 54 -2.93 -10.32 -2.15
CA LYS A 54 -3.51 -10.18 -3.48
C LYS A 54 -2.91 -8.98 -4.22
N ARG A 55 -2.81 -7.83 -3.54
CA ARG A 55 -2.22 -6.61 -4.10
C ARG A 55 -0.74 -6.80 -4.47
N GLU A 56 0.02 -7.51 -3.64
CA GLU A 56 1.41 -7.86 -3.94
C GLU A 56 1.50 -8.68 -5.23
N MET A 57 0.65 -9.71 -5.38
CA MET A 57 0.62 -10.54 -6.58
C MET A 57 0.27 -9.75 -7.84
N GLU A 58 -0.74 -8.88 -7.78
CA GLU A 58 -1.13 -8.01 -8.89
C GLU A 58 0.03 -7.09 -9.31
N LEU A 59 0.69 -6.45 -8.34
CA LEU A 59 1.86 -5.59 -8.61
C LEU A 59 3.05 -6.37 -9.18
N GLN A 60 3.31 -7.58 -8.70
CA GLN A 60 4.37 -8.44 -9.25
C GLN A 60 4.08 -8.83 -10.70
N ASN A 61 2.83 -9.16 -11.03
CA ASN A 61 2.40 -9.47 -12.38
C ASN A 61 2.57 -8.27 -13.32
N ASP A 62 2.11 -7.09 -12.91
CA ASP A 62 2.27 -5.85 -13.68
C ASP A 62 3.75 -5.51 -13.90
N ASN A 63 4.57 -5.66 -12.86
CA ASN A 63 6.01 -5.39 -12.95
C ASN A 63 6.70 -6.34 -13.94
N MET A 64 6.36 -7.63 -13.90
CA MET A 64 6.87 -8.64 -14.83
C MET A 64 6.43 -8.36 -16.27
N TYR A 65 5.18 -7.96 -16.48
CA TYR A 65 4.67 -7.56 -17.79
C TYR A 65 5.43 -6.35 -18.35
N LEU A 66 5.61 -5.29 -17.56
CA LEU A 66 6.34 -4.09 -17.98
C LEU A 66 7.80 -4.40 -18.30
N ARG A 67 8.48 -5.22 -17.49
CA ARG A 67 9.86 -5.65 -17.77
C ARG A 67 9.97 -6.41 -19.08
N SER A 68 9.00 -7.28 -19.37
CA SER A 68 8.94 -8.02 -20.63
C SER A 68 8.74 -7.08 -21.82
N LYS A 69 7.87 -6.06 -21.68
CA LYS A 69 7.64 -5.04 -22.71
C LYS A 69 8.85 -4.15 -22.96
N ILE A 70 9.60 -3.77 -21.92
CA ILE A 70 10.86 -3.04 -22.06
C ILE A 70 11.88 -3.88 -22.84
N ALA A 71 12.07 -5.15 -22.47
CA ALA A 71 13.02 -6.03 -23.16
C ALA A 71 12.64 -6.26 -24.63
N GLU A 72 11.36 -6.35 -24.95
CA GLU A 72 10.86 -6.42 -26.32
C GLU A 72 11.17 -5.14 -27.11
N ASN A 73 10.93 -3.97 -26.51
CA ASN A 73 11.21 -2.68 -27.13
C ASN A 73 12.71 -2.47 -27.39
N ASP A 74 13.57 -2.79 -26.42
CA ASP A 74 15.03 -2.71 -26.57
C ASP A 74 15.53 -3.59 -27.72
N ARG A 75 14.97 -4.80 -27.89
CA ARG A 75 15.28 -5.70 -29.02
C ARG A 75 14.81 -5.14 -30.36
N ALA A 76 13.64 -4.51 -30.40
CA ALA A 76 13.12 -3.88 -31.61
C ALA A 76 13.98 -2.66 -32.02
N GLN A 77 14.39 -1.84 -31.06
CA GLN A 77 15.31 -0.72 -31.31
C GLN A 77 16.67 -1.21 -31.83
N GLN A 78 17.23 -2.27 -31.23
CA GLN A 78 18.47 -2.87 -31.72
C GLN A 78 18.34 -3.40 -33.15
N GLN A 79 17.21 -4.00 -33.52
CA GLN A 79 16.96 -4.44 -34.90
C GLN A 79 16.85 -3.27 -35.89
N MET A 80 16.20 -2.17 -35.50
CA MET A 80 16.12 -0.96 -36.32
C MET A 80 17.49 -0.31 -36.54
N ASN A 81 18.36 -0.31 -35.52
CA ASN A 81 19.72 0.19 -35.62
C ASN A 81 20.67 -0.66 -36.48
N MET A 82 20.27 -1.86 -36.90
CA MET A 82 21.07 -2.79 -37.70
C MET A 82 20.69 -2.76 -39.20
N LEU A 83 19.67 -1.99 -39.59
CA LEU A 83 19.36 -1.73 -41.00
C LEU A 83 20.36 -0.71 -41.56
N PRO A 84 20.95 -0.93 -42.75
CA PRO A 84 21.88 0.02 -43.34
C PRO A 84 21.16 1.35 -43.62
N PRO A 85 21.80 2.50 -43.39
CA PRO A 85 21.18 3.80 -43.63
C PRO A 85 20.86 3.90 -45.12
N THR A 86 19.57 3.99 -45.46
CA THR A 86 19.11 4.05 -46.86
C THR A 86 18.97 5.49 -47.36
N THR A 87 19.16 6.48 -46.49
CA THR A 87 19.05 7.90 -46.85
C THR A 87 20.07 8.76 -46.11
N GLU A 88 20.71 9.69 -46.83
CA GLU A 88 21.77 10.60 -46.35
C GLU A 88 21.30 11.61 -45.27
N TYR A 89 20.03 11.58 -44.86
CA TYR A 89 19.45 12.48 -43.85
C TYR A 89 19.51 11.93 -42.40
N GLU A 90 20.01 10.71 -42.17
CA GLU A 90 20.00 10.03 -40.87
C GLU A 90 21.22 10.31 -39.96
N VAL A 91 21.87 11.47 -40.07
CA VAL A 91 23.01 11.85 -39.19
C VAL A 91 22.58 12.17 -37.74
N MET A 92 21.29 12.06 -37.38
CA MET A 92 20.88 12.06 -35.98
C MET A 92 21.25 10.70 -35.36
N GLY A 93 22.21 10.73 -34.43
CA GLY A 93 22.64 9.56 -33.65
C GLY A 93 21.47 8.86 -32.94
N PRO A 94 21.69 7.63 -32.45
CA PRO A 94 20.64 6.77 -31.90
C PRO A 94 19.79 7.53 -30.87
N TYR A 95 18.48 7.60 -31.12
CA TYR A 95 17.52 8.19 -30.19
C TYR A 95 17.48 7.33 -28.92
N ASP A 96 18.21 7.75 -27.89
CA ASP A 96 18.18 7.10 -26.59
C ASP A 96 16.98 7.62 -25.78
N SER A 97 15.92 6.81 -25.73
CA SER A 97 14.71 7.12 -24.97
C SER A 97 14.98 7.31 -23.46
N ARG A 98 16.09 6.76 -22.90
CA ARG A 98 16.47 7.04 -21.50
C ARG A 98 16.90 8.50 -21.31
N ASN A 99 17.60 9.08 -22.29
CA ASN A 99 18.00 10.48 -22.22
C ASN A 99 16.77 11.41 -22.26
N PHE A 100 15.72 11.06 -23.01
CA PHE A 100 14.52 11.88 -23.11
C PHE A 100 13.75 12.02 -21.78
N LEU A 101 13.63 10.94 -21.01
CA LEU A 101 13.00 11.00 -19.67
C LEU A 101 13.84 11.79 -18.67
N GLN A 102 15.18 11.68 -18.73
CA GLN A 102 16.07 12.42 -17.86
C GLN A 102 16.05 13.93 -18.14
N VAL A 103 15.96 14.33 -19.42
CA VAL A 103 15.84 15.74 -19.83
C VAL A 103 14.54 16.36 -19.32
N ASN A 104 13.41 15.66 -19.41
CA ASN A 104 12.13 16.16 -18.89
C ASN A 104 12.14 16.35 -17.36
N LEU A 105 12.84 15.48 -16.61
CA LEU A 105 12.94 15.57 -15.15
C LEU A 105 13.90 16.68 -14.68
N MET A 106 14.93 17.01 -15.48
CA MET A 106 15.80 18.16 -15.23
C MET A 106 15.09 19.50 -15.55
N GLN A 107 14.23 19.51 -16.58
CA GLN A 107 13.52 20.72 -17.01
C GLN A 107 12.38 21.11 -16.07
N SER A 108 11.73 20.15 -15.39
CA SER A 108 10.74 20.45 -14.35
C SER A 108 11.31 21.15 -13.11
N ASN A 109 12.59 20.93 -12.78
CA ASN A 109 13.23 21.62 -11.65
C ASN A 109 13.55 23.09 -11.96
N GLN A 110 13.79 23.47 -13.22
CA GLN A 110 14.10 24.86 -13.59
C GLN A 110 12.85 25.76 -13.63
N GLN A 111 11.65 25.17 -13.79
CA GLN A 111 10.40 25.95 -13.84
C GLN A 111 9.89 26.35 -12.45
N HIS A 112 10.34 25.70 -11.37
CA HIS A 112 9.95 26.05 -10.00
C HIS A 112 10.76 27.21 -9.40
N GLU A 113 11.94 27.55 -9.94
CA GLU A 113 12.78 28.64 -9.40
C GLU A 113 12.47 30.04 -9.98
N LEU A 114 11.78 30.13 -11.12
CA LEU A 114 11.48 31.44 -11.77
C LEU A 114 10.10 32.02 -11.39
N GLY A 115 9.35 31.37 -10.50
CA GLY A 115 8.02 31.80 -10.06
C GLY A 115 7.98 32.66 -8.80
N HIS A 116 9.14 33.02 -8.22
CA HIS A 116 9.24 33.86 -7.01
C HIS A 116 10.22 35.02 -7.21
N LEU A 117 9.81 35.97 -8.06
CA LEU A 117 10.21 37.38 -8.06
C LEU A 117 8.97 38.21 -8.45
#